data_AF-A0A811TZI6-F1
#
_entry.id   AF-A0A811TZI6-F1
#
_cell.length_a   1.000
_cell.length_b   1.000
_cell.length_c   1.000
_cell.angle_alpha   90.00
_cell.angle_beta   90.00
_cell.angle_gamma   90.00
#
_symmetry.space_group_name_H-M   'P 1'
#
loop_
_entity.id
_entity.type
_entity.pdbx_description
1 polymer ?
#
loop_
_entity_poly.entity_id
_entity_poly.type
_entity_poly.pdbx_seq_one_letter_code
_entity_poly.pdbx_strand_id
1 'polypeptide(L)'
;MRICHGSRCGSKGIQRVLLLLLFLQSLNAALATLGPPQALQERKAAEKVLSRKRRYVAFPDGSSLSASICLTIGVIGNPIVEYLSWAENWGVAYDLPNYAWVKEHTRGFKKDKDENKTKAMAMRRSRRDLFGKLETLIENMGFNGNACIARALCESSKYLQDARQGRGNMMTEIIKTIFSLPTEPVFGEEPDVMHHYDRIYKRARRDVLDCSVEHAQCHFSLLEMAFGKYSIAPKRQSPQLLANMPEGRGFM
;
A
#
# COMPACT_ATOMS: atom_id res chain seq x y z
N MET A 1 85.37 -61.11 -14.36
CA MET A 1 84.39 -60.90 -15.44
C MET A 1 83.22 -60.09 -14.89
N ARG A 2 82.87 -58.99 -15.58
CA ARG A 2 81.77 -58.01 -15.38
C ARG A 2 81.93 -56.87 -14.36
N ILE A 3 81.75 -55.68 -14.93
CA ILE A 3 81.75 -54.30 -14.41
C ILE A 3 80.28 -53.79 -14.49
N CYS A 4 80.02 -52.72 -13.73
CA CYS A 4 78.88 -51.78 -13.70
C CYS A 4 77.78 -52.06 -12.66
N HIS A 5 77.11 -51.08 -12.05
CA HIS A 5 77.38 -49.70 -11.59
C HIS A 5 76.06 -49.25 -10.94
N GLY A 6 76.05 -48.60 -9.76
CA GLY A 6 74.83 -47.95 -9.29
C GLY A 6 74.74 -47.70 -7.79
N SER A 7 74.85 -46.43 -7.41
CA SER A 7 73.99 -45.69 -6.45
C SER A 7 74.77 -44.55 -5.77
N ARG A 8 74.76 -43.35 -6.36
CA ARG A 8 75.10 -42.09 -5.67
C ARG A 8 73.83 -41.58 -4.98
N CYS A 9 73.76 -41.75 -3.67
CA CYS A 9 72.74 -41.17 -2.80
C CYS A 9 73.34 -39.98 -2.04
N GLY A 10 72.59 -38.88 -1.91
CA GLY A 10 72.83 -37.86 -0.88
C GLY A 10 73.64 -36.60 -1.27
N SER A 11 73.13 -35.74 -2.17
CA SER A 11 73.48 -34.29 -2.17
C SER A 11 72.56 -33.41 -3.04
N LYS A 12 71.27 -33.76 -3.20
CA LYS A 12 70.32 -32.94 -4.00
C LYS A 12 69.22 -32.25 -3.19
N GLY A 13 69.02 -32.65 -1.93
CA GLY A 13 68.06 -32.02 -1.02
C GLY A 13 68.59 -30.74 -0.39
N ILE A 14 69.81 -30.77 0.14
CA ILE A 14 70.43 -29.63 0.85
C ILE A 14 70.63 -28.44 -0.09
N GLN A 15 71.07 -28.68 -1.33
CA GLN A 15 71.26 -27.62 -2.31
C GLN A 15 69.93 -26.98 -2.76
N ARG A 16 68.82 -27.73 -2.78
CA ARG A 16 67.48 -27.19 -3.05
C ARG A 16 66.94 -26.36 -1.88
N VAL A 17 67.21 -26.78 -0.65
CA VAL A 17 66.83 -26.02 0.56
C VAL A 17 67.63 -24.72 0.65
N LEU A 18 68.93 -24.74 0.36
CA LEU A 18 69.76 -23.53 0.36
C LEU A 18 69.34 -22.55 -0.74
N LEU A 19 69.03 -23.05 -1.94
CA LEU A 19 68.49 -22.21 -3.03
C LEU A 19 67.12 -21.62 -2.69
N LEU A 20 66.22 -22.38 -2.05
CA LEU A 20 64.92 -21.88 -1.58
C LEU A 20 65.07 -20.81 -0.49
N LEU A 21 65.99 -20.99 0.46
CA LEU A 21 66.25 -20.00 1.51
C LEU A 21 66.87 -18.71 0.93
N LEU A 22 67.80 -18.82 -0.02
CA LEU A 22 68.35 -17.66 -0.71
C LEU A 22 67.30 -16.94 -1.58
N PHE A 23 66.38 -17.68 -2.21
CA PHE A 23 65.23 -17.11 -2.93
C PHE A 23 64.25 -16.40 -2.00
N LEU A 24 63.96 -16.97 -0.82
CA LEU A 24 63.08 -16.34 0.18
C LEU A 24 63.70 -15.06 0.76
N GLN A 25 65.02 -15.03 0.94
CA GLN A 25 65.72 -13.81 1.39
C GLN A 25 65.74 -12.71 0.33
N SER A 26 65.86 -13.03 -0.97
CA SER A 26 65.81 -12.03 -2.04
C SER A 26 64.38 -11.51 -2.32
N LEU A 27 63.35 -12.35 -2.16
CA LEU A 27 61.93 -11.95 -2.24
C LEU A 27 61.55 -10.93 -1.16
N ASN A 28 62.08 -11.06 0.07
CA ASN A 28 61.82 -10.10 1.14
C ASN A 28 62.52 -8.75 0.91
N ALA A 29 63.68 -8.73 0.25
CA ALA A 29 64.38 -7.49 -0.12
C ALA A 29 63.69 -6.74 -1.27
N ALA A 30 63.03 -7.45 -2.20
CA ALA A 30 62.22 -6.86 -3.26
C ALA A 30 60.85 -6.35 -2.77
N LEU A 31 60.30 -6.94 -1.69
CA LEU A 31 59.05 -6.46 -1.08
C LEU A 31 59.28 -5.24 -0.15
N ALA A 32 60.51 -4.99 0.28
CA ALA A 32 60.89 -3.84 1.11
C ALA A 32 61.26 -2.56 0.32
N THR A 33 61.41 -2.64 -1.01
CA THR A 33 61.63 -1.48 -1.89
C THR A 33 60.37 -0.99 -2.61
N LEU A 34 59.25 -1.70 -2.46
CA LEU A 34 57.93 -1.18 -2.73
C LEU A 34 57.42 -0.55 -1.43
N GLY A 35 57.85 0.69 -1.18
CA GLY A 35 57.21 1.55 -0.19
C GLY A 35 55.69 1.57 -0.39
N PRO A 36 54.91 1.91 0.66
CA PRO A 36 53.46 1.92 0.58
C PRO A 36 53.05 2.68 -0.70
N PRO A 37 52.06 2.19 -1.47
CA PRO A 37 51.60 2.93 -2.63
C PRO A 37 51.34 4.34 -2.14
N GLN A 38 52.07 5.30 -2.70
CA GLN A 38 51.82 6.72 -2.44
C GLN A 38 50.32 6.85 -2.58
N ALA A 39 49.68 7.25 -1.47
CA ALA A 39 48.27 7.52 -1.45
C ALA A 39 47.99 8.25 -2.74
N LEU A 40 47.24 7.61 -3.66
CA LEU A 40 46.57 8.33 -4.71
C LEU A 40 45.84 9.37 -3.89
N GLN A 41 46.37 10.58 -3.91
CA GLN A 41 45.81 11.70 -3.19
C GLN A 41 44.54 11.91 -3.96
N GLU A 42 43.51 11.17 -3.55
CA GLU A 42 42.13 11.56 -3.64
C GLU A 42 42.19 12.95 -3.04
N ARG A 43 42.41 13.93 -3.92
CA ARG A 43 41.72 15.19 -3.80
C ARG A 43 40.31 14.72 -3.53
N LYS A 44 39.93 14.72 -2.25
CA LYS A 44 38.58 14.95 -1.82
C LYS A 44 38.25 16.25 -2.54
N ALA A 45 37.85 16.14 -3.80
CA ALA A 45 36.97 17.07 -4.42
C ALA A 45 35.85 17.06 -3.40
N ALA A 46 35.89 18.05 -2.50
CA ALA A 46 34.78 18.33 -1.63
C ALA A 46 33.61 18.27 -2.58
N GLU A 47 32.79 17.23 -2.43
CA GLU A 47 31.60 17.05 -3.23
C GLU A 47 30.85 18.35 -3.02
N LYS A 48 31.02 19.27 -3.96
CA LYS A 48 30.46 20.61 -3.85
C LYS A 48 29.01 20.35 -4.13
N VAL A 49 28.27 20.04 -3.07
CA VAL A 49 26.86 19.76 -3.10
C VAL A 49 26.26 20.87 -3.96
N LEU A 50 25.79 20.49 -5.14
CA LEU A 50 25.21 21.44 -6.08
C LEU A 50 23.90 21.88 -5.46
N SER A 51 23.98 22.94 -4.64
CA SER A 51 22.84 23.63 -4.06
C SER A 51 22.13 24.37 -5.20
N ARG A 52 21.35 23.65 -6.00
CA ARG A 52 20.48 24.24 -7.00
C ARG A 52 19.25 24.79 -6.28
N LYS A 53 19.06 26.11 -6.36
CA LYS A 53 17.83 26.76 -5.89
C LYS A 53 16.64 26.12 -6.62
N ARG A 54 15.70 25.53 -5.86
CA ARG A 54 14.46 25.00 -6.43
C ARG A 54 13.71 26.14 -7.11
N ARG A 55 13.44 25.98 -8.40
CA ARG A 55 12.59 26.90 -9.17
C ARG A 55 11.15 26.45 -9.00
N TYR A 56 10.25 27.40 -8.80
CA TYR A 56 8.83 27.14 -8.68
C TYR A 56 8.08 27.89 -9.79
N VAL A 57 6.97 27.30 -10.24
CA VAL A 57 6.02 27.94 -11.12
C VAL A 57 4.89 28.46 -10.22
N ALA A 58 4.62 29.76 -10.29
CA ALA A 58 3.52 30.39 -9.59
C ALA A 58 2.62 31.07 -10.63
N PHE A 59 1.32 30.92 -10.47
CA PHE A 59 0.31 31.43 -11.38
C PHE A 59 -0.22 32.80 -10.89
N PRO A 60 -0.73 33.65 -11.79
CA PRO A 60 -1.39 34.90 -11.40
C PRO A 60 -2.69 34.63 -10.63
N ASP A 61 -3.09 35.57 -9.78
CA ASP A 61 -4.31 35.45 -8.99
C ASP A 61 -5.55 35.34 -9.89
N GLY A 62 -6.45 34.41 -9.57
CA GLY A 62 -7.65 34.10 -10.37
C GLY A 62 -7.44 33.08 -11.49
N SER A 63 -6.25 32.48 -11.61
CA SER A 63 -6.02 31.36 -12.53
C SER A 63 -6.52 30.03 -11.94
N SER A 64 -7.29 29.25 -12.70
CA SER A 64 -7.86 27.95 -12.26
C SER A 64 -7.64 26.86 -13.30
N LEU A 65 -7.40 25.63 -12.83
CA LEU A 65 -7.39 24.41 -13.64
C LEU A 65 -8.73 23.70 -13.48
N SER A 66 -9.46 23.50 -14.59
CA SER A 66 -10.70 22.74 -14.61
C SER A 66 -10.55 21.42 -15.36
N ALA A 67 -11.05 20.33 -14.77
CA ALA A 67 -11.16 19.03 -15.41
C ALA A 67 -12.61 18.54 -15.32
N SER A 68 -13.17 18.11 -16.45
CA SER A 68 -14.51 17.56 -16.54
C SER A 68 -14.47 16.15 -17.14
N ILE A 69 -15.20 15.24 -16.50
CA ILE A 69 -15.35 13.85 -16.94
C ILE A 69 -16.84 13.61 -17.14
N CYS A 70 -17.21 13.22 -18.36
CA CYS A 70 -18.58 12.87 -18.72
C CYS A 70 -18.64 11.37 -19.04
N LEU A 71 -19.45 10.62 -18.30
CA LEU A 71 -19.64 9.19 -18.48
C LEU A 71 -21.10 8.92 -18.80
N THR A 72 -21.35 8.14 -19.86
CA THR A 72 -22.67 7.59 -20.14
C THR A 72 -22.55 6.08 -20.12
N ILE A 73 -23.25 5.44 -19.19
CA ILE A 73 -23.21 3.99 -19.02
C ILE A 73 -24.60 3.45 -19.34
N GLY A 74 -24.67 2.48 -20.25
CA GLY A 74 -25.89 1.72 -20.52
C GLY A 74 -26.01 0.57 -19.53
N VAL A 75 -27.12 0.51 -18.80
CA VAL A 75 -27.43 -0.58 -17.87
C VAL A 75 -28.54 -1.42 -18.49
N ILE A 76 -28.25 -2.72 -18.65
CA ILE A 76 -29.24 -3.73 -19.01
C ILE A 76 -29.85 -4.23 -17.69
N GLY A 77 -31.15 -4.02 -17.51
CA GLY A 77 -31.88 -4.49 -16.33
C GLY A 77 -32.06 -6.01 -16.33
N ASN A 78 -32.07 -6.59 -15.13
CA ASN A 78 -32.54 -7.97 -14.86
C ASN A 78 -33.66 -7.84 -13.81
N PRO A 79 -34.91 -8.30 -14.04
CA PRO A 79 -35.39 -9.21 -15.09
C PRO A 79 -35.92 -8.54 -16.38
N ILE A 80 -36.03 -7.22 -16.42
CA ILE A 80 -36.55 -6.47 -17.58
C ILE A 80 -35.38 -5.92 -18.39
N VAL A 81 -35.22 -6.41 -19.63
CA VAL A 81 -34.11 -6.10 -20.55
C VAL A 81 -34.23 -4.73 -21.24
N GLU A 82 -34.96 -3.79 -20.65
CA GLU A 82 -35.01 -2.42 -21.18
C GLU A 82 -33.67 -1.71 -20.95
N TYR A 83 -33.26 -0.92 -21.95
CA TYR A 83 -32.01 -0.17 -21.89
C TYR A 83 -32.24 1.12 -21.09
N LEU A 84 -31.69 1.17 -19.87
CA LEU A 84 -31.61 2.41 -19.10
C LEU A 84 -30.20 3.00 -19.28
N SER A 85 -30.10 4.22 -19.80
CA SER A 85 -28.83 4.95 -19.82
C SER A 85 -28.75 5.90 -18.63
N TRP A 86 -27.68 5.81 -17.85
CA TRP A 86 -27.37 6.80 -16.82
C TRP A 86 -26.14 7.59 -17.25
N ALA A 87 -26.25 8.92 -17.13
CA ALA A 87 -25.17 9.83 -17.44
C ALA A 87 -24.71 10.50 -16.15
N GLU A 88 -23.42 10.38 -15.84
CA GLU A 88 -22.80 11.02 -14.69
C GLU A 88 -21.66 11.92 -15.16
N ASN A 89 -21.78 13.20 -14.82
CA ASN A 89 -20.83 14.24 -15.21
C ASN A 89 -20.16 14.80 -13.97
N TRP A 90 -18.86 14.59 -13.85
CA TRP A 90 -18.02 15.11 -12.77
C TRP A 90 -17.27 16.33 -13.28
N GLY A 91 -17.43 17.48 -12.63
CA GLY A 91 -16.66 18.68 -12.91
C GLY A 91 -15.88 19.09 -11.67
N VAL A 92 -14.57 19.23 -11.80
CA VAL A 92 -13.72 19.72 -10.71
C VAL A 92 -12.89 20.89 -11.21
N ALA A 93 -12.94 22.00 -10.47
CA ALA A 93 -12.09 23.16 -10.70
C ALA A 93 -11.22 23.37 -9.46
N TYR A 94 -9.92 23.53 -9.70
CA TYR A 94 -8.93 23.82 -8.67
C TYR A 94 -8.26 25.15 -8.98
N ASP A 95 -8.14 26.01 -7.98
CA ASP A 95 -7.34 27.22 -8.10
C ASP A 95 -5.86 26.86 -8.21
N LEU A 96 -5.18 27.49 -9.18
CA LEU A 96 -3.77 27.27 -9.40
C LEU A 96 -2.94 27.95 -8.30
N PRO A 97 -1.79 27.37 -7.92
CA PRO A 97 -0.99 27.89 -6.83
C PRO A 97 -0.39 29.26 -7.17
N ASN A 98 -0.79 30.28 -6.41
CA ASN A 98 -0.28 31.64 -6.55
C ASN A 98 1.06 31.85 -5.83
N TYR A 99 1.67 33.02 -6.00
CA TYR A 99 2.96 33.33 -5.39
C TYR A 99 2.98 33.21 -3.86
N ALA A 100 1.89 33.57 -3.18
CA ALA A 100 1.77 33.49 -1.73
C ALA A 100 1.74 32.02 -1.26
N TRP A 101 0.88 31.21 -1.88
CA TRP A 101 0.77 29.79 -1.60
C TRP A 101 2.09 29.05 -1.83
N VAL A 102 2.77 29.34 -2.94
CA VAL A 102 4.05 28.71 -3.25
C VAL A 102 5.11 29.07 -2.22
N LYS A 103 5.17 30.34 -1.78
CA LYS A 103 6.11 30.80 -0.75
C LYS A 103 5.93 30.01 0.55
N GLU A 104 4.68 29.80 0.98
CA GLU A 104 4.34 29.01 2.16
C GLU A 104 4.77 27.54 2.03
N HIS A 105 4.63 26.96 0.83
CA HIS A 105 4.92 25.54 0.58
C HIS A 105 6.35 25.27 0.05
N THR A 106 7.22 26.28 0.00
CA THR A 106 8.62 26.13 -0.48
C THR A 106 9.48 25.21 0.38
N ARG A 107 9.18 25.11 1.69
CA ARG A 107 9.88 24.21 2.63
C ARG A 107 9.47 22.74 2.48
N GLY A 108 8.52 22.45 1.58
CA GLY A 108 8.00 21.11 1.28
C GLY A 108 6.54 20.97 1.73
N PHE A 109 5.84 19.99 1.15
CA PHE A 109 4.45 19.66 1.52
C PHE A 109 4.30 19.02 2.90
N LYS A 110 5.40 18.78 3.61
CA LYS A 110 5.37 18.33 5.00
C LYS A 110 5.22 19.59 5.85
N LYS A 111 4.00 19.85 6.33
CA LYS A 111 3.80 20.89 7.35
C LYS A 111 4.65 20.52 8.55
N ASP A 112 5.28 21.51 9.19
CA ASP A 112 6.11 21.34 10.39
C ASP A 112 5.38 20.63 11.56
N LYS A 113 4.04 20.50 11.50
CA LYS A 113 3.21 19.69 12.41
C LYS A 113 3.24 18.17 12.15
N ASP A 114 3.90 17.72 11.08
CA ASP A 114 4.01 16.31 10.69
C ASP A 114 5.37 15.70 11.03
N GLU A 115 6.33 16.45 11.61
CA GLU A 115 7.61 15.89 12.06
C GLU A 115 7.43 14.75 13.08
N ASN A 116 6.40 14.86 13.94
CA ASN A 116 6.06 13.82 14.92
C ASN A 116 5.00 12.81 14.44
N LYS A 117 4.42 12.99 13.23
CA LYS A 117 3.34 12.12 12.75
C LYS A 117 3.84 11.22 11.64
N THR A 118 3.83 9.92 11.93
CA THR A 118 4.16 8.92 10.92
C THR A 118 3.14 8.94 9.78
N LYS A 119 3.59 8.58 8.57
CA LYS A 119 2.71 8.38 7.40
C LYS A 119 1.50 7.48 7.75
N ALA A 120 1.71 6.48 8.60
CA ALA A 120 0.67 5.59 9.11
C ALA A 120 -0.43 6.36 9.88
N MET A 121 -0.06 7.26 10.80
CA MET A 121 -1.04 8.09 11.52
C MET A 121 -1.87 8.97 10.59
N ALA A 122 -1.24 9.60 9.59
CA ALA A 122 -1.96 10.43 8.61
C ALA A 122 -2.96 9.60 7.80
N MET A 123 -2.54 8.41 7.37
CA MET A 123 -3.39 7.45 6.66
C MET A 123 -4.57 6.98 7.52
N ARG A 124 -4.33 6.65 8.80
CA ARG A 124 -5.40 6.29 9.75
C ARG A 124 -6.39 7.41 9.97
N ARG A 125 -5.92 8.65 10.10
CA ARG A 125 -6.79 9.82 10.25
C ARG A 125 -7.75 9.99 9.08
N SER A 126 -7.24 9.88 7.84
CA SER A 126 -8.06 9.97 6.63
C SER A 126 -9.12 8.86 6.58
N ARG A 127 -8.74 7.64 6.97
CA ARG A 127 -9.66 6.50 7.03
C ARG A 127 -10.73 6.64 8.10
N ARG A 128 -10.35 7.15 9.27
CA ARG A 128 -11.30 7.44 10.35
C ARG A 128 -12.35 8.46 9.90
N ASP A 129 -11.96 9.51 9.19
CA ASP A 129 -12.92 10.49 8.65
C ASP A 129 -13.85 9.86 7.60
N LEU A 130 -13.31 9.00 6.73
CA LEU A 130 -14.09 8.26 5.75
C LEU A 130 -15.08 7.29 6.41
N PHE A 131 -14.63 6.49 7.37
CA PHE A 131 -15.47 5.55 8.09
C PHE A 131 -16.56 6.27 8.88
N GLY A 132 -16.25 7.40 9.54
CA GLY A 132 -17.26 8.21 10.21
C GLY A 132 -18.35 8.69 9.25
N LYS A 133 -18.00 9.11 8.02
CA LYS A 133 -18.99 9.49 7.00
C LYS A 133 -19.82 8.29 6.52
N LEU A 134 -19.19 7.13 6.32
CA LEU A 134 -19.90 5.92 5.93
C LEU A 134 -20.84 5.42 7.04
N GLU A 135 -20.42 5.50 8.30
CA GLU A 135 -21.26 5.19 9.46
C GLU A 135 -22.54 6.01 9.43
N THR A 136 -22.43 7.34 9.28
CA THR A 136 -23.60 8.22 9.19
C THR A 136 -24.51 7.88 8.02
N LEU A 137 -23.95 7.57 6.84
CA LEU A 137 -24.76 7.16 5.69
C LEU A 137 -25.53 5.86 5.95
N ILE A 138 -24.88 4.89 6.60
CA ILE A 138 -25.49 3.59 6.94
C ILE A 138 -26.55 3.73 8.03
N GLU A 139 -26.31 4.59 9.01
CA GLU A 139 -27.29 4.95 10.05
C GLU A 139 -28.52 5.63 9.45
N ASN A 140 -28.33 6.53 8.48
CA ASN A 140 -29.43 7.16 7.75
C ASN A 140 -30.28 6.15 6.94
N MET A 141 -29.70 5.00 6.57
CA MET A 141 -30.43 3.89 5.94
C MET A 141 -31.12 2.97 6.95
N GLY A 142 -31.01 3.22 8.25
CA GLY A 142 -31.66 2.44 9.31
C GLY A 142 -30.86 1.24 9.83
N PHE A 143 -29.54 1.18 9.57
CA PHE A 143 -28.67 0.11 10.06
C PHE A 143 -27.65 0.63 11.07
N ASN A 144 -27.05 -0.27 11.87
CA ASN A 144 -25.98 0.11 12.79
C ASN A 144 -24.68 0.37 12.00
N GLY A 145 -24.34 1.64 11.82
CA GLY A 145 -23.20 2.09 11.01
C GLY A 145 -21.88 1.49 11.48
N ASN A 146 -21.56 1.63 12.77
CA ASN A 146 -20.32 1.11 13.35
C ASN A 146 -20.19 -0.41 13.15
N ALA A 147 -21.25 -1.18 13.43
CA ALA A 147 -21.24 -2.63 13.24
C ALA A 147 -21.04 -3.02 11.77
N CYS A 148 -21.63 -2.27 10.83
CA CYS A 148 -21.46 -2.51 9.40
C CYS A 148 -20.04 -2.19 8.90
N ILE A 149 -19.42 -1.12 9.40
CA ILE A 149 -18.01 -0.82 9.10
C ILE A 149 -17.08 -1.87 9.70
N ALA A 150 -17.33 -2.30 10.95
CA ALA A 150 -16.60 -3.39 11.57
C ALA A 150 -16.68 -4.69 10.74
N ARG A 151 -17.88 -5.05 10.26
CA ARG A 151 -18.11 -6.18 9.35
C ARG A 151 -17.33 -6.03 8.04
N ALA A 152 -17.40 -4.86 7.41
CA ALA A 152 -16.69 -4.60 6.16
C ALA A 152 -15.16 -4.64 6.32
N LEU A 153 -14.61 -4.14 7.43
CA LEU A 153 -13.19 -4.25 7.76
C LEU A 153 -12.75 -5.71 7.96
N CYS A 154 -13.58 -6.50 8.64
CA CYS A 154 -13.38 -7.92 8.81
C CYS A 154 -13.34 -8.65 7.45
N GLU A 155 -14.38 -8.48 6.63
CA GLU A 155 -14.52 -9.12 5.32
C GLU A 155 -13.42 -8.68 4.34
N SER A 156 -13.15 -7.38 4.27
CA SER A 156 -12.08 -6.84 3.42
C SER A 156 -10.71 -7.33 3.85
N SER A 157 -10.41 -7.42 5.15
CA SER A 157 -9.10 -7.90 5.59
C SER A 157 -8.79 -9.31 5.06
N LYS A 158 -9.79 -10.18 5.02
CA LYS A 158 -9.74 -11.54 4.47
C LYS A 158 -9.64 -11.53 2.95
N TYR A 159 -10.53 -10.78 2.30
CA TYR A 159 -10.53 -10.62 0.85
C TYR A 159 -9.18 -10.09 0.33
N LEU A 160 -8.55 -9.18 1.06
CA LEU A 160 -7.22 -8.65 0.74
C LEU A 160 -6.09 -9.65 0.93
N GLN A 161 -6.27 -10.69 1.74
CA GLN A 161 -5.27 -11.76 1.84
C GLN A 161 -5.30 -12.65 0.62
N ASP A 162 -6.51 -13.07 0.23
CA ASP A 162 -6.70 -13.91 -0.94
C ASP A 162 -6.34 -13.13 -2.22
N ALA A 163 -6.75 -11.86 -2.30
CA ALA A 163 -6.45 -10.97 -3.42
C ALA A 163 -5.02 -10.41 -3.42
N ARG A 164 -4.13 -10.79 -2.48
CA ARG A 164 -2.68 -10.49 -2.59
C ARG A 164 -2.00 -11.35 -3.64
N GLN A 165 -2.61 -12.46 -4.03
CA GLN A 165 -2.05 -13.40 -5.00
C GLN A 165 -2.21 -12.93 -6.46
N GLY A 166 -2.90 -11.80 -6.72
CA GLY A 166 -2.99 -11.19 -8.05
C GLY A 166 -3.52 -9.76 -8.07
N ARG A 167 -3.29 -9.04 -9.18
CA ARG A 167 -3.99 -7.76 -9.48
C ARG A 167 -5.46 -8.06 -9.74
N GLY A 168 -6.35 -7.40 -9.00
CA GLY A 168 -7.79 -7.59 -9.17
C GLY A 168 -8.37 -6.67 -10.26
N ASN A 169 -9.69 -6.73 -10.43
CA ASN A 169 -10.42 -5.75 -11.23
C ASN A 169 -10.41 -4.36 -10.55
N MET A 170 -10.89 -3.33 -11.26
CA MET A 170 -10.97 -1.96 -10.73
C MET A 170 -11.65 -1.91 -9.36
N MET A 171 -12.78 -2.60 -9.18
CA MET A 171 -13.52 -2.64 -7.91
C MET A 171 -12.71 -3.26 -6.77
N THR A 172 -11.97 -4.33 -7.06
CA THR A 172 -11.06 -4.95 -6.09
C THR A 172 -10.05 -3.93 -5.60
N GLU A 173 -9.39 -3.21 -6.50
CA GLU A 173 -8.36 -2.21 -6.14
C GLU A 173 -8.95 -0.99 -5.41
N ILE A 174 -10.18 -0.59 -5.72
CA ILE A 174 -10.92 0.42 -4.95
C ILE A 174 -11.14 -0.07 -3.51
N ILE A 175 -11.65 -1.29 -3.34
CA ILE A 175 -11.86 -1.90 -2.01
C ILE A 175 -10.53 -2.04 -1.26
N LYS A 176 -9.44 -2.44 -1.94
CA LYS A 176 -8.09 -2.47 -1.35
C LYS A 176 -7.66 -1.09 -0.85
N THR A 177 -7.98 -0.05 -1.60
CA THR A 177 -7.58 1.33 -1.26
C THR A 177 -8.36 1.85 -0.06
N ILE A 178 -9.68 1.65 -0.05
CA ILE A 178 -10.59 2.16 0.99
C ILE A 178 -10.37 1.45 2.33
N PHE A 179 -10.35 0.11 2.34
CA PHE A 179 -10.40 -0.68 3.56
C PHE A 179 -9.05 -1.28 4.00
N SER A 180 -7.95 -1.02 3.29
CA SER A 180 -6.64 -1.39 3.84
C SER A 180 -6.36 -0.59 5.10
N LEU A 181 -5.62 -1.17 6.06
CA LEU A 181 -5.09 -0.46 7.23
C LEU A 181 -3.54 -0.54 7.23
N PRO A 182 -2.83 0.45 7.81
CA PRO A 182 -1.37 0.38 7.90
C PRO A 182 -0.95 -0.79 8.80
N THR A 183 0.21 -1.37 8.53
CA THR A 183 0.73 -2.51 9.31
C THR A 183 1.32 -2.11 10.66
N GLU A 184 1.68 -0.83 10.81
CA GLU A 184 2.23 -0.27 12.04
C GLU A 184 1.24 -0.44 13.23
N PRO A 185 1.73 -0.44 14.48
CA PRO A 185 0.85 -0.40 15.65
C PRO A 185 0.13 0.95 15.74
N VAL A 186 -1.05 0.94 16.34
CA VAL A 186 -1.79 2.16 16.72
C VAL A 186 -1.15 2.73 17.98
N PHE A 187 -0.91 4.04 17.99
CA PHE A 187 -0.31 4.70 19.15
C PHE A 187 -1.40 5.04 20.18
N GLY A 188 -1.05 5.07 21.47
CA GLY A 188 -2.02 5.34 22.54
C GLY A 188 -2.68 6.72 22.51
N GLU A 189 -2.12 7.68 21.77
CA GLU A 189 -2.71 9.01 21.55
C GLU A 189 -3.83 9.00 20.49
N GLU A 190 -4.02 7.90 19.76
CA GLU A 190 -5.07 7.77 18.75
C GLU A 190 -6.44 7.44 19.38
N PRO A 191 -7.57 7.83 18.76
CA PRO A 191 -8.90 7.56 19.31
C PRO A 191 -9.22 6.07 19.51
N ASP A 192 -10.05 5.75 20.49
CA ASP A 192 -10.45 4.37 20.84
C ASP A 192 -11.13 3.62 19.69
N VAL A 193 -11.92 4.33 18.87
CA VAL A 193 -12.58 3.75 17.68
C VAL A 193 -11.55 3.16 16.71
N MET A 194 -10.40 3.82 16.55
CA MET A 194 -9.35 3.30 15.66
C MET A 194 -8.67 2.07 16.24
N HIS A 195 -8.51 2.00 17.57
CA HIS A 195 -8.03 0.81 18.26
C HIS A 195 -8.99 -0.37 18.10
N HIS A 196 -10.30 -0.11 18.14
CA HIS A 196 -11.33 -1.12 17.88
C HIS A 196 -11.23 -1.69 16.46
N TYR A 197 -11.17 -0.82 15.45
CA TYR A 197 -11.06 -1.21 14.04
C TYR A 197 -9.74 -1.92 13.70
N ASP A 198 -8.61 -1.44 14.22
CA ASP A 198 -7.31 -2.08 14.02
C ASP A 198 -7.28 -3.50 14.62
N ARG A 199 -7.91 -3.69 15.79
CA ARG A 199 -8.03 -5.01 16.43
C ARG A 199 -8.83 -5.98 15.56
N ILE A 200 -9.98 -5.57 15.05
CA ILE A 200 -10.82 -6.41 14.17
C ILE A 200 -10.05 -6.78 12.91
N TYR A 201 -9.46 -5.77 12.25
CA TYR A 201 -8.71 -5.97 11.01
C TYR A 201 -7.52 -6.92 11.20
N LYS A 202 -6.74 -6.78 12.28
CA LYS A 202 -5.60 -7.67 12.59
C LYS A 202 -6.03 -9.06 13.03
N ARG A 203 -7.17 -9.20 13.72
CA ARG A 203 -7.73 -10.49 14.13
C ARG A 203 -8.22 -11.28 12.92
N ALA A 204 -9.02 -10.66 12.06
CA ALA A 204 -9.52 -11.27 10.83
C ALA A 204 -8.41 -11.63 9.82
N ARG A 205 -7.26 -10.95 9.92
CA ARG A 205 -6.04 -11.32 9.17
C ARG A 205 -5.34 -12.58 9.69
N ARG A 206 -5.43 -12.89 10.98
CA ARG A 206 -4.72 -14.02 11.60
C ARG A 206 -5.59 -15.27 11.72
N ASP A 207 -6.85 -15.08 12.09
CA ASP A 207 -7.75 -16.16 12.45
C ASP A 207 -8.78 -16.44 11.34
N VAL A 208 -9.18 -17.70 11.22
CA VAL A 208 -10.25 -18.10 10.31
C VAL A 208 -11.60 -17.89 11.01
N LEU A 209 -12.14 -16.67 10.91
CA LEU A 209 -13.41 -16.29 11.56
C LEU A 209 -14.53 -15.93 10.57
N ASP A 210 -15.77 -16.31 10.83
CA ASP A 210 -16.89 -15.89 9.99
C ASP A 210 -17.34 -14.46 10.37
N CYS A 211 -16.96 -13.49 9.54
CA CYS A 211 -17.29 -12.07 9.75
C CYS A 211 -18.80 -11.80 9.76
N SER A 212 -19.59 -12.64 9.09
CA SER A 212 -21.05 -12.50 9.05
C SER A 212 -21.66 -12.83 10.42
N VAL A 213 -21.09 -13.82 11.12
CA VAL A 213 -21.57 -14.27 12.43
C VAL A 213 -21.05 -13.36 13.55
N GLU A 214 -19.76 -13.01 13.53
CA GLU A 214 -19.16 -12.11 14.54
C GLU A 214 -19.83 -10.72 14.54
N HIS A 215 -20.23 -10.24 13.36
CA HIS A 215 -20.88 -8.93 13.18
C HIS A 215 -22.34 -9.07 12.71
N ALA A 216 -23.11 -9.93 13.37
CA ALA A 216 -24.53 -10.19 13.04
C ALA A 216 -25.46 -8.96 13.16
N GLN A 217 -25.02 -7.90 13.83
CA GLN A 217 -25.75 -6.62 13.93
C GLN A 217 -25.87 -5.90 12.58
N CYS A 218 -25.00 -6.21 11.62
CA CYS A 218 -25.13 -5.73 10.24
C CYS A 218 -25.66 -6.87 9.35
N HIS A 219 -26.79 -6.66 8.68
CA HIS A 219 -27.48 -7.71 7.92
C HIS A 219 -26.99 -7.88 6.48
N PHE A 220 -26.20 -6.94 5.96
CA PHE A 220 -25.69 -6.97 4.60
C PHE A 220 -24.16 -6.82 4.57
N SER A 221 -23.52 -7.31 3.51
CA SER A 221 -22.11 -7.05 3.25
C SER A 221 -21.96 -5.86 2.32
N LEU A 222 -21.20 -4.85 2.77
CA LEU A 222 -20.81 -3.71 1.93
C LEU A 222 -19.95 -4.15 0.74
N LEU A 223 -19.16 -5.21 0.90
CA LEU A 223 -18.30 -5.73 -0.15
C LEU A 223 -19.11 -6.47 -1.22
N GLU A 224 -20.04 -7.34 -0.82
CA GLU A 224 -20.90 -8.05 -1.77
C GLU A 224 -21.76 -7.07 -2.59
N MET A 225 -22.28 -6.03 -1.93
CA MET A 225 -22.99 -4.94 -2.60
C MET A 225 -22.09 -4.23 -3.63
N ALA A 226 -20.85 -3.89 -3.26
CA ALA A 226 -19.89 -3.25 -4.16
C ALA A 226 -19.50 -4.16 -5.36
N PHE A 227 -19.50 -5.48 -5.18
CA PHE A 227 -19.26 -6.43 -6.27
C PHE A 227 -20.53 -6.77 -7.08
N GLY A 228 -21.66 -6.13 -6.81
CA GLY A 228 -22.92 -6.35 -7.54
C GLY A 228 -23.62 -7.65 -7.17
N LYS A 229 -23.29 -8.29 -6.04
CA LYS A 229 -23.97 -9.47 -5.51
C LYS A 229 -25.10 -9.03 -4.58
N TYR A 230 -26.15 -8.42 -5.13
CA TYR A 230 -27.30 -7.93 -4.37
C TYR A 230 -28.36 -9.04 -4.15
N SER A 231 -27.97 -10.25 -3.71
CA SER A 231 -28.97 -11.21 -3.25
C SER A 231 -29.30 -10.96 -1.78
N ILE A 232 -30.10 -9.92 -1.52
CA ILE A 232 -30.83 -9.83 -0.26
C ILE A 232 -31.90 -10.93 -0.37
N ALA A 233 -31.61 -12.15 0.06
CA ALA A 233 -32.67 -13.07 0.41
C ALA A 233 -33.27 -12.53 1.71
N PRO A 234 -34.46 -11.89 1.71
CA PRO A 234 -35.12 -11.62 2.97
C PRO A 234 -35.26 -12.96 3.70
N LYS A 235 -34.95 -13.00 5.00
CA LYS A 235 -35.33 -14.15 5.82
C LYS A 235 -36.80 -14.41 5.53
N ARG A 236 -37.14 -15.60 5.01
CA ARG A 236 -38.53 -16.02 4.76
C ARG A 236 -39.31 -15.81 6.07
N GLN A 237 -40.07 -14.72 6.14
CA GLN A 237 -41.17 -14.68 7.09
C GLN A 237 -42.18 -15.73 6.62
N SER A 238 -42.62 -16.53 7.59
CA SER A 238 -43.55 -17.65 7.43
C SER A 238 -44.76 -17.29 6.54
N PRO A 239 -45.23 -18.21 5.68
CA PRO A 239 -46.19 -17.93 4.60
C PRO A 239 -47.64 -17.86 5.11
N GLN A 240 -47.98 -16.87 5.92
CA GLN A 240 -49.35 -16.69 6.43
C GLN A 240 -49.93 -15.28 6.23
N LEU A 241 -49.22 -14.35 5.56
CA LEU A 241 -49.68 -12.96 5.41
C LEU A 241 -49.80 -12.43 3.96
N LEU A 242 -49.80 -13.32 2.96
CA LEU A 242 -50.01 -12.95 1.54
C LEU A 242 -51.29 -13.57 0.95
N ALA A 243 -52.34 -13.73 1.75
CA ALA A 243 -53.64 -14.19 1.24
C ALA A 243 -54.55 -13.04 0.76
N ASN A 244 -54.27 -11.77 1.10
CA ASN A 244 -55.25 -10.69 0.95
C ASN A 244 -54.65 -9.37 0.43
N MET A 245 -54.13 -9.33 -0.81
CA MET A 245 -54.05 -8.07 -1.54
C MET A 245 -54.75 -8.20 -2.91
N PRO A 246 -55.75 -7.35 -3.21
CA PRO A 246 -56.43 -7.38 -4.50
C PRO A 246 -55.53 -6.84 -5.61
N GLU A 247 -55.60 -7.48 -6.79
CA GLU A 247 -54.91 -7.07 -8.01
C GLU A 247 -55.28 -5.63 -8.40
N GLY A 248 -54.27 -4.76 -8.39
CA GLY A 248 -54.38 -3.39 -8.89
C GLY A 248 -54.38 -3.36 -10.42
N ARG A 249 -55.45 -2.79 -10.99
CA ARG A 249 -55.59 -2.49 -12.42
C ARG A 249 -54.47 -1.53 -12.89
N GLY A 250 -53.73 -1.94 -13.91
CA GLY A 250 -52.76 -1.08 -14.61
C GLY A 250 -53.46 0.06 -15.34
N PHE A 251 -52.86 1.25 -15.26
CA PHE A 251 -53.25 2.42 -16.04
C PHE A 251 -52.48 2.42 -17.36
N MET A 252 -53.22 2.62 -18.46
CA MET A 252 -52.71 3.01 -19.77
C MET A 252 -52.11 4.41 -19.73
#